data_AF-A0A1I6BF56-F1
#
_entry.id   AF-A0A1I6BF56-F1
#
_cell.length_a   1.000
_cell.length_b   1.000
_cell.length_c   1.000
_cell.angle_alpha   90.00
_cell.angle_beta   90.00
_cell.angle_gamma   90.00
#
_symmetry.space_group_name_H-M   'P 1'
#
loop_
_entity.id
_entity.type
_entity.pdbx_description
1 polymer ?
#
loop_
_entity_poly.entity_id
_entity_poly.type
_entity_poly.pdbx_seq_one_letter_code
_entity_poly.pdbx_strand_id
1 'polypeptide(L)'
;MVLLGGLLIALDRPSGRRALWPLAAAGGMAFTWYAAHFAALKLIPKPYSLVFLAIVVAVLLAASAAWRHWRRRGPLEWLVHRATLLVPPGSAR
;
A
#
# COMPACT_ATOMS: atom_id res chain seq x y z
N MET A 1 11.02 -16.81 1.82
CA MET A 1 11.50 -16.59 3.20
C MET A 1 12.81 -15.80 3.27
N VAL A 2 13.81 -16.11 2.43
CA VAL A 2 15.09 -15.37 2.39
C VAL A 2 14.91 -13.87 2.11
N LEU A 3 14.02 -13.50 1.20
CA LEU A 3 13.73 -12.09 0.87
C LEU A 3 13.17 -11.31 2.07
N LEU A 4 12.26 -11.94 2.83
CA LEU A 4 11.62 -11.34 4.00
C LEU A 4 12.63 -11.17 5.15
N GLY A 5 13.49 -12.18 5.37
CA GLY A 5 14.59 -12.12 6.33
C GLY A 5 15.60 -11.03 5.97
N GLY A 6 15.98 -10.92 4.69
CA GLY A 6 16.86 -9.86 4.21
C GLY A 6 16.24 -8.46 4.38
N LEU A 7 14.94 -8.33 4.14
CA LEU A 7 14.21 -7.07 4.31
C LEU A 7 14.12 -6.66 5.79
N LEU A 8 13.90 -7.61 6.70
CA LEU A 8 13.86 -7.39 8.14
C LEU A 8 15.23 -6.94 8.67
N ILE A 9 16.31 -7.59 8.23
CA ILE A 9 17.69 -7.19 8.57
C ILE A 9 18.00 -5.79 8.01
N ALA A 10 17.53 -5.47 6.80
CA ALA A 10 17.69 -4.14 6.22
C ALA A 10 16.88 -3.07 6.96
N LEU A 11 15.68 -3.40 7.46
CA LEU A 11 14.82 -2.51 8.26
C LEU A 11 15.39 -2.21 9.65
N ASP A 12 16.22 -3.10 10.19
CA ASP A 12 16.87 -2.92 11.50
C ASP A 12 17.93 -1.80 11.46
N ARG A 13 18.49 -1.51 10.29
CA ARG A 13 19.40 -0.37 10.08
C ARG A 13 18.62 0.94 9.88
N PRO A 14 19.04 2.06 10.50
CA PRO A 14 18.35 3.35 10.36
C PRO A 14 18.34 3.87 8.92
N SER A 15 19.38 3.57 8.14
CA SER A 15 19.46 3.89 6.70
C SER A 15 18.52 3.03 5.85
N GLY A 16 18.47 1.72 6.11
CA GLY A 16 17.57 0.80 5.41
C GLY A 16 16.10 1.05 5.76
N ARG A 17 15.81 1.43 7.01
CA ARG A 17 14.48 1.90 7.43
C ARG A 17 14.02 3.14 6.67
N ARG A 18 14.92 4.05 6.29
CA ARG A 18 14.63 5.27 5.51
C ARG A 18 14.41 4.96 4.03
N ALA A 19 15.24 4.08 3.45
CA ALA A 19 15.12 3.65 2.06
C ALA A 19 13.87 2.78 1.81
N LEU A 20 13.52 1.92 2.77
CA LEU A 20 12.35 1.04 2.72
C LEU A 20 11.09 1.71 3.27
N TRP A 21 11.19 2.94 3.76
CA TRP A 21 10.06 3.70 4.26
C TRP A 21 8.92 3.89 3.25
N PRO A 22 9.17 4.30 1.98
CA PRO A 22 8.09 4.39 0.98
C PRO A 22 7.50 3.02 0.64
N LEU A 23 8.32 1.96 0.63
CA LEU A 23 7.84 0.60 0.36
C LEU A 23 6.97 0.06 1.50
N ALA A 24 7.37 0.30 2.75
CA ALA A 24 6.55 -0.01 3.92
C ALA A 24 5.28 0.85 3.98
N ALA A 25 5.29 2.06 3.41
CA ALA A 25 4.10 2.90 3.29
C ALA A 25 3.10 2.30 2.30
N ALA A 26 3.59 1.90 1.13
CA ALA A 26 2.81 1.24 0.11
C ALA A 26 2.26 -0.11 0.61
N GLY A 27 3.05 -0.87 1.38
CA GLY A 27 2.63 -2.10 2.03
C GLY A 27 1.49 -1.90 3.04
N GLY A 28 1.53 -0.83 3.84
CA GLY A 28 0.44 -0.39 4.70
C GLY A 28 -0.70 0.33 3.96
N MET A 29 -0.76 0.23 2.64
CA MET A 29 -1.88 0.64 1.80
C MET A 29 -2.19 -0.42 0.74
N ALA A 30 -1.71 -1.65 0.92
CA ALA A 30 -1.82 -2.71 -0.08
C ALA A 30 -3.28 -2.94 -0.50
N PHE A 31 -4.21 -2.87 0.45
CA PHE A 31 -5.64 -3.00 0.17
C PHE A 31 -6.19 -1.82 -0.67
N THR A 32 -5.72 -0.60 -0.40
CA THR A 32 -6.08 0.59 -1.18
C THR A 32 -5.56 0.48 -2.60
N TRP A 33 -4.31 0.02 -2.77
CA TRP A 33 -3.71 -0.18 -4.08
C TRP A 33 -4.35 -1.32 -4.85
N TYR A 34 -4.77 -2.39 -4.16
CA TYR A 34 -5.49 -3.49 -4.79
C TYR A 34 -6.83 -3.03 -5.38
N ALA A 35 -7.61 -2.26 -4.62
CA ALA A 35 -8.85 -1.66 -5.12
C ALA A 35 -8.61 -0.66 -6.27
N ALA A 36 -7.59 0.20 -6.13
CA ALA A 36 -7.21 1.16 -7.16
C ALA A 36 -6.76 0.46 -8.46
N HIS A 37 -6.11 -0.70 -8.36
CA HIS A 37 -5.67 -1.50 -9.50
C HIS A 37 -6.85 -1.96 -10.36
N PHE A 38 -7.96 -2.37 -9.75
CA PHE A 38 -9.18 -2.72 -10.50
C PHE A 38 -9.76 -1.52 -11.26
N ALA A 39 -9.79 -0.34 -10.64
CA ALA A 39 -10.21 0.88 -11.30
C ALA A 39 -9.28 1.25 -12.47
N ALA A 40 -7.97 1.11 -12.27
CA ALA A 40 -6.96 1.34 -13.30
C ALA A 40 -7.17 0.39 -14.48
N LEU A 41 -7.29 -0.92 -14.25
CA LEU A 41 -7.54 -1.91 -15.29
C LEU A 41 -8.80 -1.63 -16.13
N LYS A 42 -9.81 -1.00 -15.52
CA LYS A 42 -11.05 -0.61 -16.21
C LYS A 42 -10.89 0.64 -17.09
N LEU A 43 -9.95 1.51 -16.76
CA LEU A 43 -9.75 2.79 -17.43
C LEU A 43 -8.66 2.73 -18.52
N ILE A 44 -7.77 1.73 -18.48
CA ILE A 44 -6.59 1.67 -19.35
C ILE A 44 -6.87 0.84 -20.61
N PRO A 45 -6.91 1.46 -21.81
CA PRO A 45 -6.95 0.72 -23.05
C PRO A 45 -5.59 0.05 -23.32
N LYS A 46 -5.64 -1.20 -23.79
CA LYS A 46 -4.46 -1.98 -24.23
C LYS A 46 -3.89 -1.38 -25.52
N PRO A 47 -2.57 -1.47 -25.78
CA PRO A 47 -1.56 -2.32 -25.13
C PRO A 47 -0.80 -1.64 -23.97
N TYR A 48 -0.35 -2.47 -23.02
CA TYR A 48 0.43 -2.01 -21.87
C TYR A 48 1.91 -1.75 -22.27
N SER A 49 2.43 -0.57 -21.95
CA SER A 49 3.84 -0.20 -22.17
C SER A 49 4.65 -0.24 -20.88
N LEU A 50 5.96 -0.54 -20.96
CA LEU A 50 6.89 -0.45 -19.83
C LEU A 50 6.92 0.97 -19.23
N VAL A 51 6.78 2.00 -20.06
CA VAL A 51 6.68 3.40 -19.61
C VAL A 51 5.44 3.62 -18.76
N PHE A 52 4.32 3.02 -19.16
CA PHE A 52 3.08 3.08 -18.40
C PHE A 52 3.21 2.39 -17.03
N LEU A 53 3.87 1.23 -16.98
CA LEU A 53 4.18 0.55 -15.72
C LEU A 53 5.06 1.42 -14.82
N ALA A 54 6.11 2.03 -15.37
CA ALA A 54 6.99 2.92 -14.62
C ALA A 54 6.23 4.14 -14.05
N ILE A 55 5.33 4.74 -14.83
CA ILE A 55 4.48 5.86 -14.38
C ILE A 55 3.53 5.39 -13.27
N VAL A 56 2.85 4.26 -13.43
CA VAL A 56 1.96 3.73 -12.38
C VAL A 56 2.72 3.45 -11.09
N VAL A 57 3.90 2.85 -11.17
CA VAL A 57 4.75 2.60 -10.00
C VAL A 57 5.23 3.91 -9.36
N ALA A 58 5.63 4.89 -10.16
CA ALA A 58 6.05 6.20 -9.67
C ALA A 58 4.91 6.94 -8.97
N VAL A 59 3.72 6.97 -9.57
CA VAL A 59 2.50 7.55 -8.97
C VAL A 59 2.12 6.79 -7.70
N LEU A 60 2.23 5.47 -7.71
CA LEU A 60 1.93 4.62 -6.56
C LEU A 60 2.85 4.93 -5.37
N LEU A 61 4.15 5.04 -5.63
CA LEU A 61 5.15 5.39 -4.61
C LEU A 61 4.99 6.83 -4.13
N ALA A 62 4.77 7.78 -5.05
CA ALA A 62 4.58 9.20 -4.71
C ALA A 62 3.31 9.42 -3.88
N ALA A 63 2.18 8.83 -4.28
CA ALA A 63 0.93 8.89 -3.53
C ALA A 63 1.06 8.20 -2.16
N SER A 64 1.72 7.04 -2.09
CA SER A 64 1.97 6.35 -0.81
C SER A 64 2.87 7.17 0.13
N ALA A 65 3.91 7.81 -0.41
CA ALA A 65 4.81 8.67 0.36
C ALA A 65 4.11 9.96 0.85
N ALA A 66 3.36 10.63 -0.04
CA ALA A 66 2.57 11.80 0.29
C ALA A 66 1.50 11.49 1.35
N TRP A 67 0.81 10.35 1.19
CA TRP A 67 -0.23 9.94 2.14
C TRP A 67 0.35 9.57 3.50
N ARG A 68 1.51 8.90 3.56
CA ARG A 68 2.18 8.60 4.82
C ARG A 68 2.64 9.86 5.57
N HIS A 69 2.90 10.96 4.85
CA HIS A 69 3.19 12.25 5.47
C HIS A 69 1.94 12.86 6.16
N TRP A 70 0.74 12.64 5.60
CA TRP A 70 -0.51 13.18 6.14
C TRP A 70 -1.26 12.26 7.12
N ARG A 71 -1.23 10.94 6.92
CA ARG A 71 -1.92 9.96 7.78
C ARG A 71 -1.12 8.64 7.79
N ARG A 72 -0.74 8.15 8.96
CA ARG A 72 0.00 6.88 9.11
C ARG A 72 -0.81 5.61 8.75
N ARG A 73 -2.04 5.71 8.23
CA ARG A 73 -2.91 4.60 7.82
C ARG A 73 -3.58 4.91 6.47
N GLY A 74 -3.73 3.89 5.62
CA GLY A 74 -4.44 4.02 4.35
C GLY A 74 -5.91 4.41 4.53
N PRO A 75 -6.53 5.16 3.59
CA PRO A 75 -7.91 5.63 3.71
C PRO A 75 -8.90 4.47 3.81
N LEU A 76 -8.71 3.41 3.02
CA LEU A 76 -9.56 2.22 3.07
C LEU A 76 -9.28 1.36 4.29
N GLU A 77 -8.03 1.27 4.75
CA GLU A 77 -7.71 0.55 5.99
C GLU A 77 -8.31 1.24 7.22
N TRP A 78 -8.35 2.58 7.22
CA TRP A 78 -9.07 3.34 8.23
C TRP A 78 -10.58 3.06 8.18
N LEU A 79 -11.14 2.94 6.97
CA LEU A 79 -12.55 2.62 6.77
C LEU A 79 -12.90 1.19 7.21
N VAL A 80 -12.07 0.20 6.86
CA VAL A 80 -12.23 -1.20 7.33
C VAL A 80 -12.07 -1.27 8.84
N HIS A 81 -11.06 -0.61 9.42
CA HIS A 81 -10.89 -0.57 10.86
C HIS A 81 -12.09 0.06 11.57
N ARG A 82 -12.67 1.13 11.00
CA ARG A 82 -13.92 1.72 11.49
C ARG A 82 -15.10 0.75 11.35
N ALA A 83 -15.20 0.03 10.24
CA ALA A 83 -16.24 -0.97 10.03
C ALA A 83 -16.14 -2.13 11.03
N THR A 84 -14.93 -2.63 11.31
CA THR A 84 -14.70 -3.67 12.33
C THR A 84 -15.05 -3.19 13.73
N LEU A 85 -14.78 -1.92 14.05
CA LEU A 85 -15.18 -1.33 15.34
C LEU A 85 -16.70 -1.12 15.46
N LEU A 86 -17.42 -1.04 14.33
CA LEU A 86 -18.87 -0.90 14.30
C LEU A 86 -19.61 -2.24 14.36
N VAL A 87 -18.92 -3.38 14.18
CA VAL A 87 -19.50 -4.71 14.36
C VAL A 87 -19.36 -5.08 15.85
N PRO A 88 -20.46 -5.12 16.63
CA PRO A 88 -20.40 -5.59 18.00
C PRO A 88 -20.02 -7.07 18.01
N PRO A 89 -19.18 -7.54 18.95
CA PRO A 89 -18.91 -8.96 19.13
C PRO A 89 -20.19 -9.67 19.63
N GLY A 90 -21.09 -10.03 18.72
CA GLY A 90 -22.39 -10.58 19.12
C GLY A 90 -23.34 -11.07 18.02
N SER A 91 -22.94 -11.12 16.75
CA SER A 91 -23.81 -11.59 15.65
C SER A 91 -23.21 -12.79 14.89
N ALA A 92 -22.55 -13.69 15.62
CA ALA A 92 -22.28 -15.04 15.15
C ALA A 92 -22.87 -16.01 16.18
N ARG A 93 -24.17 -16.28 16.05
CA ARG A 93 -24.80 -17.52 16.53
C ARG A 93 -25.35 -18.24 15.32
#